data_AF-A0A7C5NZ47-F1
#
_entry.id   AF-A0A7C5NZ47-F1
#
_cell.length_a   1.000
_cell.length_b   1.000
_cell.length_c   1.000
_cell.angle_alpha   90.00
_cell.angle_beta   90.00
_cell.angle_gamma   90.00
#
_symmetry.space_group_name_H-M   'P 1'
#
loop_
_entity.id
_entity.type
_entity.pdbx_description
1 polymer ?
#
loop_
_entity_poly.entity_id
_entity_poly.type
_entity_poly.pdbx_seq_one_letter_code
_entity_poly.pdbx_strand_id
1 'polypeptide(L)'
;FSRVQSTYLSIFAALGALGLLLGSAGMGLVAGRNVFERRSELALLSAVGLSKSSVLWMVLAEHWGLLLAGVLAGTACAAVAVGPALAVSSSSADWLELLLVLVIIAFTGIIWTSLATWLAIRGRLTDSLRDE
;
A
#
# COMPACT_ATOMS: atom_id res chain seq x y z
N PHE A 1 -5.60 -16.22 -34.53
CA PHE A 1 -5.77 -16.67 -33.14
C PHE A 1 -4.85 -15.95 -32.15
N SER A 2 -3.54 -15.89 -32.39
CA SER A 2 -2.56 -15.21 -31.52
C SER A 2 -2.88 -13.73 -31.20
N ARG A 3 -3.38 -12.98 -32.19
CA ARG A 3 -3.71 -11.55 -32.00
C ARG A 3 -4.91 -11.33 -31.06
N VAL A 4 -5.92 -12.20 -31.10
CA VAL A 4 -7.11 -12.12 -30.22
C VAL A 4 -6.74 -12.51 -28.79
N GLN A 5 -5.94 -13.57 -28.62
CA GLN A 5 -5.40 -13.97 -27.32
C GLN A 5 -4.56 -12.86 -26.68
N SER A 6 -3.71 -12.20 -27.46
CA SER A 6 -2.90 -11.06 -26.99
C SER A 6 -3.77 -9.90 -26.52
N THR A 7 -4.84 -9.58 -27.24
CA THR A 7 -5.78 -8.52 -26.84
C THR A 7 -6.54 -8.90 -25.57
N TYR A 8 -7.01 -10.15 -25.45
CA TYR A 8 -7.65 -10.64 -24.22
C TYR A 8 -6.73 -10.50 -23.00
N LEU A 9 -5.48 -10.99 -23.09
CA LEU A 9 -4.49 -10.86 -22.02
C LEU A 9 -4.21 -9.39 -21.66
N SER A 10 -4.12 -8.49 -22.66
CA SER A 10 -3.91 -7.07 -22.39
C SER A 10 -5.07 -6.41 -21.63
N ILE A 11 -6.32 -6.82 -21.88
CA ILE A 11 -7.48 -6.29 -21.17
C ILE A 11 -7.46 -6.77 -19.71
N PHE A 12 -7.16 -8.05 -19.45
CA PHE A 12 -7.02 -8.56 -18.09
C PHE A 12 -5.87 -7.88 -17.34
N ALA A 13 -4.73 -7.67 -17.99
CA ALA A 13 -3.62 -6.93 -17.40
C ALA A 13 -4.01 -5.49 -17.06
N ALA A 14 -4.73 -4.80 -17.97
CA ALA A 14 -5.22 -3.44 -17.72
C ALA A 14 -6.21 -3.39 -16.54
N LEU A 15 -7.14 -4.33 -16.44
CA LEU A 15 -8.06 -4.44 -15.31
C LEU A 15 -7.32 -4.74 -14.00
N GLY A 16 -6.30 -5.60 -14.03
CA GLY A 16 -5.43 -5.86 -12.88
C GLY A 16 -4.67 -4.62 -12.44
N ALA A 17 -4.12 -3.84 -13.38
CA ALA A 17 -3.46 -2.57 -13.09
C ALA A 17 -4.42 -1.53 -12.50
N LEU A 18 -5.66 -1.43 -13.01
CA LEU A 18 -6.70 -0.57 -12.42
C LEU A 18 -7.08 -1.01 -11.01
N GLY A 19 -7.21 -2.32 -10.76
CA GLY A 19 -7.44 -2.87 -9.43
C GLY A 19 -6.33 -2.51 -8.44
N LEU A 20 -5.07 -2.57 -8.89
CA LEU A 20 -3.91 -2.14 -8.10
C LEU A 20 -3.94 -0.64 -7.78
N LEU A 21 -4.26 0.21 -8.76
CA LEU A 21 -4.41 1.65 -8.55
C LEU A 21 -5.51 1.95 -7.52
N LEU A 22 -6.68 1.35 -7.68
CA LEU A 22 -7.81 1.50 -6.76
C LEU A 22 -7.47 1.00 -5.35
N GLY A 23 -6.82 -0.16 -5.24
CA GLY A 23 -6.36 -0.72 -3.97
C GLY A 23 -5.35 0.19 -3.26
N SER A 24 -4.40 0.75 -4.00
CA SER A 24 -3.40 1.69 -3.46
C SER A 24 -4.04 3.00 -2.98
N ALA A 25 -5.02 3.53 -3.71
CA ALA A 25 -5.79 4.70 -3.30
C ALA A 25 -6.64 4.42 -2.04
N GLY A 26 -7.27 3.25 -1.97
CA GLY A 26 -8.04 2.80 -0.81
C GLY A 26 -7.18 2.67 0.45
N MET A 27 -5.96 2.14 0.33
CA MET A 27 -4.97 2.12 1.42
C MET A 27 -4.65 3.54 1.93
N GLY A 28 -4.45 4.50 1.03
CA GLY A 28 -4.23 5.91 1.39
C GLY A 28 -5.42 6.53 2.16
N LEU A 29 -6.65 6.22 1.73
CA LEU A 29 -7.87 6.68 2.41
C LEU A 29 -8.02 6.08 3.82
N VAL A 30 -7.78 4.78 3.98
CA VAL A 30 -7.85 4.10 5.28
C VAL A 30 -6.76 4.60 6.23
N ALA A 31 -5.53 4.81 5.73
CA ALA A 31 -4.46 5.43 6.50
C ALA A 31 -4.85 6.85 6.96
N GLY A 32 -5.43 7.66 6.06
CA GLY A 32 -5.96 8.97 6.39
C GLY A 32 -6.99 8.90 7.51
N ARG A 33 -7.98 8.00 7.40
CA ARG A 33 -9.03 7.80 8.42
C ARG A 33 -8.45 7.37 9.76
N ASN A 34 -7.46 6.47 9.78
CA ASN A 34 -6.79 6.03 11.01
C ASN A 34 -6.16 7.20 11.78
N VAL A 35 -5.55 8.14 11.08
CA VAL A 35 -4.98 9.35 11.71
C VAL A 35 -6.08 10.27 12.24
N PHE A 36 -7.21 10.39 11.56
CA PHE A 36 -8.36 11.16 12.04
C PHE A 36 -8.94 10.61 13.35
N GLU A 37 -9.01 9.29 13.51
CA GLU A 37 -9.57 8.64 14.69
C GLU A 37 -8.62 8.72 15.92
N ARG A 38 -7.30 8.80 15.73
CA ARG A 38 -6.31 8.94 16.82
C ARG A 38 -5.96 10.38 17.24
N ARG A 39 -6.75 11.36 16.80
CA ARG A 39 -6.57 12.80 17.07
C ARG A 39 -6.42 13.15 18.56
N SER A 40 -7.13 12.45 19.45
CA SER A 40 -7.08 12.70 20.89
C SER A 40 -5.80 12.17 21.55
N GLU A 41 -5.30 11.00 21.14
CA GLU A 41 -4.07 10.41 21.68
C GLU A 41 -2.83 11.23 21.30
N LEU A 42 -2.76 11.72 20.05
CA LEU A 42 -1.61 12.49 19.59
C LEU A 42 -1.50 13.86 20.26
N ALA A 43 -2.63 14.50 20.55
CA ALA A 43 -2.66 15.75 21.31
C ALA A 43 -2.19 15.53 22.76
N LEU A 44 -2.58 14.42 23.39
CA LEU A 44 -2.12 14.04 24.73
C LEU A 44 -0.61 13.73 24.76
N LEU A 45 -0.09 12.99 23.76
CA LEU A 45 1.34 12.69 23.67
C LEU A 45 2.20 13.94 23.43
N SER A 46 1.67 14.92 22.69
CA SER A 46 2.30 16.23 22.50
C SER A 46 2.38 17.01 23.81
N ALA A 47 1.32 16.96 24.63
CA ALA A 47 1.27 17.62 25.93
C ALA A 47 2.23 17.00 26.97
N VAL A 48 2.62 15.73 26.77
CA VAL A 48 3.61 15.02 27.62
C VAL A 48 5.07 15.27 27.18
N GLY A 49 5.29 15.97 26.05
CA GLY A 49 6.62 16.39 25.59
C GLY A 49 7.30 15.46 24.58
N LEU A 50 6.55 14.55 23.94
CA LEU A 50 7.11 13.71 22.88
C LEU A 50 7.40 14.52 21.61
N SER A 51 8.58 14.27 21.03
CA SER A 51 8.98 14.94 19.78
C SER A 51 8.09 14.50 18.61
N LYS A 52 7.77 15.44 17.72
CA LYS A 52 6.97 15.21 16.50
C LYS A 52 7.54 14.07 15.63
N SER A 53 8.86 13.86 15.68
CA SER A 53 9.56 12.80 14.96
C SER A 53 9.27 11.40 15.51
N SER A 54 9.15 11.23 16.83
CA SER A 54 8.81 9.93 17.44
C SER A 54 7.39 9.49 17.09
N VAL A 55 6.45 10.44 17.10
CA VAL A 55 5.06 10.18 16.69
C VAL A 55 4.99 9.75 15.23
N LEU A 56 5.72 10.45 14.35
CA LEU A 56 5.75 10.15 12.93
C LEU A 56 6.34 8.75 12.66
N TRP A 57 7.41 8.37 13.36
CA TRP A 57 7.99 7.02 13.28
C TRP A 57 7.07 5.91 13.78
N MET A 58 6.33 6.14 14.87
CA MET A 58 5.39 5.16 15.41
C MET A 58 4.25 4.87 14.42
N VAL A 59 3.65 5.92 13.85
CA VAL A 59 2.57 5.79 12.87
C VAL A 59 3.08 5.14 11.58
N LEU A 60 4.28 5.50 11.11
CA LEU A 60 4.91 4.84 9.97
C LEU A 60 5.13 3.35 10.21
N ALA A 61 5.67 2.96 11.37
CA ALA A 61 5.92 1.55 11.67
C ALA A 61 4.63 0.71 11.66
N GLU A 62 3.53 1.26 12.18
CA GLU A 62 2.23 0.58 12.18
C GLU A 62 1.68 0.39 10.75
N HIS A 63 1.76 1.43 9.92
CA HIS A 63 1.29 1.38 8.53
C HIS A 63 2.19 0.50 7.66
N TRP A 64 3.50 0.50 7.90
CA TRP A 64 4.44 -0.40 7.25
C TRP A 64 4.16 -1.85 7.64
N GLY A 65 3.83 -2.13 8.90
CA GLY A 65 3.40 -3.46 9.35
C GLY A 65 2.14 -3.95 8.63
N LEU A 66 1.13 -3.09 8.49
CA LEU A 66 -0.09 -3.42 7.75
C LEU A 66 0.17 -3.63 6.25
N LEU A 67 1.03 -2.81 5.65
CA LEU A 67 1.45 -2.98 4.26
C LEU A 67 2.14 -4.34 4.05
N LEU A 68 3.09 -4.69 4.93
CA LEU A 68 3.84 -5.93 4.86
C LEU A 68 2.92 -7.14 5.02
N ALA A 69 2.01 -7.10 6.00
CA ALA A 69 1.01 -8.15 6.21
C ALA A 69 0.09 -8.32 4.98
N GLY A 70 -0.35 -7.21 4.39
CA GLY A 70 -1.16 -7.22 3.17
C GLY A 70 -0.43 -7.81 1.97
N VAL A 71 0.85 -7.44 1.77
CA VAL A 71 1.69 -8.00 0.70
C VAL A 71 1.92 -9.49 0.90
N LEU A 72 2.22 -9.94 2.13
CA LEU A 72 2.41 -11.37 2.43
C LEU A 72 1.13 -12.17 2.20
N ALA A 73 0.00 -11.69 2.70
CA ALA A 73 -1.30 -12.35 2.50
C ALA A 73 -1.68 -12.40 1.02
N GLY A 74 -1.51 -11.30 0.29
CA GLY A 74 -1.77 -11.24 -1.16
C GLY A 74 -0.86 -12.19 -1.96
N THR A 75 0.42 -12.26 -1.58
CA THR A 75 1.39 -13.18 -2.20
C THR A 75 1.00 -14.64 -1.94
N ALA A 76 0.56 -14.97 -0.72
CA ALA A 76 0.08 -16.30 -0.39
C ALA A 76 -1.18 -16.67 -1.19
N CYS A 77 -2.16 -15.76 -1.28
CA CYS A 77 -3.35 -15.94 -2.10
C CYS A 77 -3.01 -16.15 -3.58
N ALA A 78 -2.09 -15.35 -4.13
CA ALA A 78 -1.63 -15.48 -5.50
C ALA A 78 -0.92 -16.81 -5.75
N ALA A 79 -0.08 -17.27 -4.81
CA ALA A 79 0.59 -18.56 -4.89
C ALA A 79 -0.41 -19.73 -4.91
N VAL A 80 -1.46 -19.67 -4.10
CA VAL A 80 -2.52 -20.69 -4.10
C VAL A 80 -3.34 -20.67 -5.40
N ALA A 81 -3.64 -19.48 -5.94
CA ALA A 81 -4.43 -19.34 -7.15
C ALA A 81 -3.66 -19.77 -8.42
N VAL A 82 -2.38 -19.38 -8.53
CA VAL A 82 -1.57 -19.56 -9.74
C VAL A 82 -0.69 -20.82 -9.65
N GLY A 83 -0.36 -21.29 -8.46
CA GLY A 83 0.49 -22.48 -8.23
C GLY A 83 0.05 -23.74 -8.99
N PRO A 84 -1.25 -24.11 -9.00
CA PRO A 84 -1.72 -25.27 -9.76
C PRO A 84 -1.52 -25.10 -11.27
N ALA A 85 -1.70 -23.89 -11.79
CA ALA A 85 -1.52 -23.58 -13.21
C ALA A 85 -0.05 -23.67 -13.63
N LEU A 86 0.89 -23.26 -12.75
CA LEU A 86 2.33 -23.40 -12.96
C LEU A 86 2.81 -24.84 -12.88
N ALA A 87 2.19 -25.66 -12.03
CA ALA A 87 2.55 -27.08 -11.88
C ALA A 87 2.16 -27.92 -13.11
N VAL A 88 1.08 -27.53 -13.81
CA VAL A 88 0.58 -28.23 -15.00
C VAL A 88 1.18 -27.68 -16.29
N SER A 89 1.60 -26.42 -16.32
CA SER A 89 2.17 -25.77 -17.51
C SER A 89 3.66 -26.05 -17.63
N SER A 90 4.09 -26.69 -18.73
CA SER A 90 5.51 -26.89 -19.07
C SER A 90 6.21 -25.61 -19.57
N SER A 91 5.54 -24.46 -19.52
CA SER A 91 6.14 -23.15 -19.79
C SER A 91 6.95 -22.72 -18.57
N SER A 92 8.24 -22.48 -18.75
CA SER A 92 9.08 -21.80 -17.76
C SER A 92 8.43 -20.48 -17.39
N ALA A 93 7.83 -20.42 -16.19
CA ALA A 93 7.28 -19.17 -15.66
C ALA A 93 8.39 -18.13 -15.63
N ASP A 94 8.13 -16.95 -16.17
CA ASP A 94 9.10 -15.87 -16.16
C ASP A 94 9.11 -15.23 -14.76
N TRP A 95 9.78 -15.92 -13.83
CA TRP A 95 9.85 -15.55 -12.41
C TRP A 95 10.37 -14.12 -12.21
N LEU A 96 11.14 -13.62 -13.17
CA LEU A 96 11.66 -12.27 -13.15
C LEU A 96 10.54 -11.23 -13.32
N GLU A 97 9.60 -11.44 -14.23
CA GLU A 97 8.43 -10.55 -14.40
C GLU A 97 7.54 -10.56 -13.16
N LEU A 98 7.30 -11.74 -12.57
CA LEU A 98 6.50 -11.87 -11.35
C LEU A 98 7.13 -11.12 -10.16
N LEU A 99 8.46 -11.26 -10.00
CA LEU A 99 9.20 -10.56 -8.95
C LEU A 99 9.19 -9.04 -9.18
N LEU A 100 9.32 -8.60 -10.44
CA LEU A 100 9.22 -7.18 -10.81
C LEU A 100 7.86 -6.60 -10.43
N VAL A 101 6.76 -7.30 -10.73
CA VAL A 101 5.41 -6.86 -10.36
C VAL A 101 5.26 -6.76 -8.85
N LEU A 102 5.71 -7.77 -8.08
CA LEU A 102 5.66 -7.73 -6.61
C LEU A 102 6.47 -6.56 -6.03
N VAL A 103 7.68 -6.33 -6.54
CA VAL A 103 8.54 -5.22 -6.11
C VAL A 103 7.87 -3.88 -6.43
N ILE A 104 7.30 -3.72 -7.63
CA ILE A 104 6.58 -2.52 -8.01
C ILE A 104 5.43 -2.27 -7.03
N ILE A 105 4.57 -3.27 -6.79
CA ILE A 105 3.42 -3.15 -5.87
C ILE A 105 3.86 -2.74 -4.46
N ALA A 106 4.90 -3.39 -3.93
CA ALA A 106 5.45 -3.05 -2.62
C ALA A 106 5.97 -1.61 -2.61
N PHE A 107 6.69 -1.19 -3.65
CA PHE A 107 7.26 0.15 -3.75
C PHE A 107 6.17 1.23 -3.85
N THR A 108 5.15 1.04 -4.69
CA THR A 108 4.01 1.98 -4.76
C THR A 108 3.26 2.04 -3.45
N GLY A 109 3.07 0.90 -2.77
CA GLY A 109 2.44 0.84 -1.46
C GLY A 109 3.21 1.64 -0.40
N ILE A 110 4.55 1.51 -0.36
CA ILE A 110 5.41 2.30 0.53
C ILE A 110 5.30 3.79 0.22
N ILE A 111 5.35 4.18 -1.06
CA ILE A 111 5.24 5.58 -1.47
C ILE A 111 3.89 6.17 -1.01
N TRP A 112 2.78 5.51 -1.32
CA TRP A 112 1.45 6.01 -1.00
C TRP A 112 1.18 6.08 0.50
N THR A 113 1.55 5.05 1.26
CA THR A 113 1.40 5.05 2.72
C THR A 113 2.27 6.12 3.38
N SER A 114 3.54 6.24 2.97
CA SER A 114 4.45 7.26 3.49
C SER A 114 3.99 8.68 3.16
N LEU A 115 3.53 8.91 1.92
CA LEU A 115 2.98 10.20 1.49
C LEU A 115 1.70 10.56 2.25
N ALA A 116 0.80 9.59 2.46
CA ALA A 116 -0.43 9.79 3.23
C ALA A 116 -0.13 10.14 4.69
N THR A 117 0.77 9.40 5.35
CA THR A 117 1.20 9.68 6.73
C THR A 117 1.87 11.06 6.83
N TRP A 118 2.74 11.41 5.88
CA TRP A 118 3.43 12.69 5.86
C TRP A 118 2.48 13.88 5.65
N LEU A 119 1.55 13.78 4.69
CA LEU A 119 0.53 14.81 4.43
C LEU A 119 -0.38 14.99 5.65
N ALA A 120 -0.79 13.91 6.29
CA ALA A 120 -1.65 13.94 7.46
C ALA A 120 -1.00 14.68 8.65
N ILE A 121 0.31 14.53 8.83
CA ILE A 121 1.05 15.18 9.93
C ILE A 121 1.46 16.63 9.58
N ARG A 122 1.93 16.89 8.34
CA ARG A 122 2.37 18.25 7.93
C ARG A 122 1.23 19.22 7.70
N GLY A 123 0.13 18.78 7.08
CA GLY A 123 -0.97 19.68 6.72
C GLY A 123 -1.68 20.33 7.90
N ARG A 124 -1.49 19.83 9.13
CA ARG A 124 -2.26 20.27 10.31
C ARG A 124 -1.43 20.89 11.43
N LEU A 125 -0.11 20.98 11.28
CA LEU A 125 0.75 21.76 12.17
C LEU A 125 0.66 23.27 11.92
N THR A 126 0.25 23.68 10.72
CA THR A 126 0.05 25.10 10.36
C THR A 126 -1.33 25.61 10.73
N ASP A 127 -2.34 24.74 10.83
CA ASP A 127 -3.69 25.12 11.26
C ASP A 127 -3.82 25.16 12.79
N SER A 128 -3.10 24.30 13.53
CA SER A 128 -3.17 24.31 15.00
C SER A 128 -2.46 25.48 15.68
N LEU A 129 -1.77 26.33 14.93
CA LEU A 129 -1.11 27.55 15.42
C LEU A 129 -1.82 28.84 14.95
N ARG A 130 -2.95 28.71 14.25
CA ARG A 130 -3.72 29.84 13.71
C ARG A 130 -5.03 30.10 14.47
N ASP A 131 -5.35 29.27 15.45
CA ASP A 131 -6.52 29.39 16.32
C ASP A 131 -6.17 29.85 17.75
N GLU A 132 -4.98 30.43 17.96
CA GLU A 132 -4.64 31.28 19.12
C GLU A 132 -4.26 32.69 18.64
#